data_AF-A0A832Z0E2-F1
#
_entry.id   AF-A0A832Z0E2-F1
#
_cell.length_a   1.000
_cell.length_b   1.000
_cell.length_c   1.000
_cell.angle_alpha   90.00
_cell.angle_beta   90.00
_cell.angle_gamma   90.00
#
_symmetry.space_group_name_H-M   'P 1'
#
loop_
_entity.id
_entity.type
_entity.pdbx_description
1 polymer ?
#
loop_
_entity_poly.entity_id
_entity_poly.type
_entity_poly.pdbx_seq_one_letter_code
_entity_poly.pdbx_strand_id
1 'polypeptide(L)'
;MPQHKYFSELAEELSKKMGVELEVREEDYAFLAEHGDTDEFGMPWTPQLLAELDDGRIVVLLSKMPFDEKTLKFDVNRALEIVMEKVKGLE
;
A
#
# COMPACT_ATOMS: atom_id res chain seq x y z
N MET A 1 14.91 0.97 1.38
CA MET A 1 14.35 1.90 2.40
C MET A 1 13.91 1.14 3.65
N PRO A 2 13.96 1.74 4.86
CA PRO A 2 13.71 1.03 6.13
C PRO A 2 12.33 0.37 6.24
N GLN A 3 11.32 0.90 5.55
CA GLN A 3 9.95 0.39 5.59
C GLN A 3 9.62 -0.62 4.49
N HIS A 4 10.47 -0.75 3.46
CA HIS A 4 10.19 -1.55 2.27
C HIS A 4 9.81 -2.99 2.63
N LYS A 5 10.55 -3.61 3.55
CA LYS A 5 10.29 -4.98 4.02
C LYS A 5 8.84 -5.17 4.50
N TYR A 6 8.29 -4.24 5.26
CA TYR A 6 6.94 -4.36 5.80
C TYR A 6 5.87 -4.23 4.73
N PHE A 7 6.09 -3.36 3.74
CA PHE A 7 5.19 -3.24 2.58
C PHE A 7 5.25 -4.47 1.70
N SER A 8 6.43 -5.03 1.44
CA SER A 8 6.59 -6.26 0.67
C SER A 8 5.92 -7.45 1.36
N GLU A 9 6.14 -7.63 2.67
CA GLU A 9 5.47 -8.67 3.47
C GLU A 9 3.94 -8.55 3.40
N LEU A 10 3.41 -7.32 3.58
CA LEU A 10 1.98 -7.05 3.48
C LEU A 10 1.41 -7.36 2.08
N ALA A 11 2.10 -6.91 1.03
CA ALA A 11 1.66 -7.09 -0.35
C ALA A 11 1.65 -8.58 -0.76
N GLU A 12 2.69 -9.33 -0.38
CA GLU A 12 2.74 -10.78 -0.57
C GLU A 12 1.62 -11.51 0.17
N GLU A 13 1.33 -11.11 1.41
CA GLU A 13 0.26 -11.70 2.20
C GLU A 13 -1.12 -11.44 1.58
N LEU A 14 -1.39 -10.22 1.15
CA LEU A 14 -2.65 -9.83 0.49
C LEU A 14 -2.84 -10.56 -0.84
N SER A 15 -1.81 -10.59 -1.69
CA SER A 15 -1.85 -11.32 -2.97
C SER A 15 -2.20 -12.79 -2.77
N LYS A 16 -1.56 -13.47 -1.82
CA LYS A 16 -1.85 -14.88 -1.51
C LYS A 16 -3.27 -15.08 -0.96
N LYS A 17 -3.75 -14.19 -0.08
CA LYS A 17 -5.09 -14.31 0.52
C LYS A 17 -6.21 -14.08 -0.49
N MET A 18 -6.03 -13.11 -1.39
CA MET A 18 -7.05 -12.70 -2.34
C MET A 18 -6.93 -13.42 -3.69
N GLY A 19 -5.82 -14.09 -3.95
CA GLY A 19 -5.56 -14.76 -5.22
C GLY A 19 -5.34 -13.79 -6.38
N VAL A 20 -4.79 -12.61 -6.10
CA VAL A 20 -4.53 -11.55 -7.09
C VAL A 20 -3.05 -11.45 -7.42
N GLU A 21 -2.73 -10.91 -8.60
CA GLU A 21 -1.34 -10.66 -9.02
C GLU A 21 -0.66 -9.63 -8.10
N LEU A 22 0.64 -9.85 -7.85
CA LEU A 22 1.50 -8.89 -7.16
C LEU A 22 2.51 -8.33 -8.15
N GLU A 23 2.42 -7.04 -8.43
CA GLU A 23 3.43 -6.29 -9.16
C GLU A 23 4.24 -5.41 -8.20
N VAL A 24 5.58 -5.47 -8.29
CA VAL A 24 6.48 -4.59 -7.54
C VAL A 24 7.16 -3.65 -8.51
N ARG A 25 6.89 -2.35 -8.38
CA ARG A 25 7.54 -1.29 -9.17
C ARG A 25 8.59 -0.57 -8.32
N GLU A 26 9.85 -0.72 -8.69
CA GLU A 26 10.97 -0.04 -8.01
C GLU A 26 11.21 1.34 -8.63
N GLU A 27 11.22 2.38 -7.80
CA GLU A 27 11.55 3.77 -8.20
C GLU A 27 10.65 4.35 -9.32
N ASP A 28 9.43 3.83 -9.50
CA ASP A 28 8.44 4.38 -10.43
C ASP A 28 7.71 5.60 -9.83
N TYR A 29 8.45 6.69 -9.69
CA TYR A 29 7.92 7.95 -9.17
C TYR A 29 6.88 8.58 -10.10
N ALA A 30 6.93 8.30 -11.41
CA ALA A 30 5.94 8.81 -12.36
C ALA A 30 4.57 8.21 -12.08
N PHE A 31 4.49 6.88 -11.92
CA PHE A 31 3.26 6.19 -11.59
C PHE A 31 2.69 6.63 -10.23
N LEU A 32 3.55 6.82 -9.22
CA LEU A 32 3.11 7.31 -7.91
C LEU A 32 2.68 8.78 -7.94
N ALA A 33 3.28 9.62 -8.79
CA ALA A 33 2.82 10.99 -8.96
C ALA A 33 1.42 11.06 -9.61
N GLU A 34 1.10 10.09 -10.48
CA GLU A 34 -0.19 10.01 -11.16
C GLU A 34 -1.30 9.36 -10.33
N HIS A 35 -0.99 8.28 -9.61
CA HIS A 35 -1.99 7.45 -8.93
C HIS A 35 -1.77 7.27 -7.42
N GLY A 36 -0.61 7.66 -6.92
CA GLY A 36 -0.23 7.51 -5.52
C GLY A 36 -0.72 8.67 -4.65
N ASP A 37 -0.41 8.56 -3.37
CA ASP A 37 -0.52 9.65 -2.41
C ASP A 37 0.66 10.61 -2.61
N THR A 38 0.36 11.90 -2.70
CA THR A 38 1.34 12.96 -2.98
C THR A 38 1.13 14.13 -2.04
N ASP A 39 2.20 14.91 -1.84
CA ASP A 39 2.10 16.15 -1.07
C ASP A 39 1.39 17.25 -1.88
N GLU A 40 1.28 18.45 -1.29
CA GLU A 40 0.63 19.60 -1.93
C GLU A 40 1.30 20.07 -3.24
N PHE A 41 2.53 19.61 -3.51
CA PHE A 41 3.29 19.91 -4.72
C PHE A 41 3.30 18.74 -5.72
N GLY A 42 2.57 17.66 -5.44
CA GLY A 42 2.52 16.47 -6.29
C GLY A 42 3.75 15.55 -6.14
N MET A 43 4.55 15.72 -5.09
CA MET A 43 5.70 14.86 -4.84
C MET A 43 5.24 13.57 -4.15
N PRO A 44 5.42 12.39 -4.79
CA PRO A 44 5.11 11.14 -4.14
C PRO A 44 6.20 10.77 -3.13
N TRP A 45 5.80 10.07 -2.09
CA TRP A 45 6.72 9.36 -1.21
C TRP A 45 6.62 7.85 -1.42
N THR A 46 7.64 7.15 -0.97
CA THR A 46 7.73 5.69 -1.06
C THR A 46 8.10 5.10 0.30
N PRO A 47 7.70 3.87 0.60
CA PRO A 47 6.84 2.97 -0.19
C PRO A 47 5.34 3.28 -0.07
N GLN A 48 4.55 2.82 -1.05
CA GLN A 48 3.08 2.84 -1.03
C GLN A 48 2.53 1.51 -1.56
N LEU A 49 1.33 1.14 -1.13
CA LEU A 49 0.57 -0.01 -1.62
C LEU A 49 -0.69 0.49 -2.32
N LEU A 50 -0.87 0.07 -3.58
CA LEU A 50 -2.00 0.41 -4.42
C LEU A 50 -2.70 -0.89 -4.89
N ALA A 51 -3.96 -0.78 -5.30
CA ALA A 51 -4.68 -1.84 -6.02
C ALA A 51 -5.17 -1.32 -7.37
N GLU A 52 -5.15 -2.20 -8.35
CA GLU A 52 -5.90 -2.05 -9.60
C GLU A 52 -7.21 -2.84 -9.45
N LEU A 53 -8.34 -2.17 -9.68
CA LEU A 53 -9.66 -2.78 -9.66
C LEU A 53 -10.02 -3.38 -11.03
N ASP A 54 -11.04 -4.23 -11.08
CA ASP A 54 -11.49 -4.88 -12.33
C ASP A 54 -11.93 -3.87 -13.42
N ASP A 55 -12.28 -2.64 -13.03
CA ASP A 55 -12.62 -1.55 -13.96
C ASP A 55 -11.42 -0.69 -14.40
N GLY A 56 -10.20 -1.09 -14.02
CA GLY A 56 -8.94 -0.41 -14.36
C GLY A 56 -8.61 0.79 -13.47
N ARG A 57 -9.41 1.10 -12.44
CA ARG A 57 -9.07 2.17 -11.50
C ARG A 57 -7.92 1.74 -10.60
N ILE A 58 -6.93 2.62 -10.46
CA ILE A 58 -5.86 2.49 -9.45
C ILE A 58 -6.28 3.26 -8.19
N VAL A 59 -6.21 2.59 -7.04
CA VAL A 59 -6.55 3.15 -5.74
C VAL A 59 -5.42 2.93 -4.74
N VAL A 60 -5.05 3.97 -3.99
CA VAL A 60 -4.09 3.84 -2.89
C VAL A 60 -4.74 3.05 -1.76
N LEU A 61 -4.18 1.93 -1.37
CA LEU A 61 -4.64 1.17 -0.20
C LEU A 61 -3.96 1.68 1.08
N LEU A 62 -2.64 1.89 1.02
CA LEU A 62 -1.83 2.31 2.16
C LEU A 62 -0.63 3.12 1.70
N SER A 63 -0.52 4.38 2.13
CA SER A 63 0.64 5.25 1.86
C SER A 63 1.58 5.40 3.06
N LYS A 64 1.15 4.97 4.26
CA LYS A 64 1.94 5.05 5.49
C LYS A 64 1.70 3.82 6.35
N MET A 65 2.78 3.15 6.74
CA MET A 65 2.68 1.97 7.61
C MET A 65 2.23 2.42 9.02
N PRO A 66 1.18 1.82 9.59
CA PRO A 66 0.80 2.08 10.98
C PRO A 66 1.89 1.56 11.94
N PHE A 67 1.92 2.15 13.13
CA PHE A 67 2.82 1.73 14.21
C PHE A 67 2.02 1.45 15.47
N ASP A 68 2.52 0.52 16.28
CA ASP A 68 2.00 0.26 17.60
C ASP A 68 2.41 1.41 18.54
N GLU A 69 1.44 2.07 19.17
CA GLU A 69 1.67 3.25 20.01
C GLU A 69 2.52 2.98 21.25
N LYS A 70 2.59 1.73 21.71
CA LYS A 70 3.32 1.33 22.93
C LYS A 70 4.76 0.96 22.63
N THR A 71 4.99 0.28 21.50
CA THR A 71 6.30 -0.26 21.12
C THR A 71 7.02 0.57 20.07
N LEU A 72 6.29 1.48 19.39
CA LEU A 72 6.76 2.30 18.27
C LEU A 72 7.28 1.49 17.07
N LYS A 73 6.92 0.20 17.01
CA LYS A 73 7.25 -0.67 15.88
C LYS A 73 6.12 -0.64 14.86
N PHE A 74 6.46 -0.88 13.59
CA PHE A 74 5.46 -1.04 12.54
C PHE A 74 4.55 -2.23 12.84
N ASP A 75 3.26 -2.03 12.61
CA ASP A 75 2.21 -3.02 12.87
C ASP A 75 1.61 -3.53 11.55
N VAL A 76 2.19 -4.60 11.04
CA VAL A 76 1.75 -5.23 9.78
C VAL A 76 0.34 -5.82 9.90
N ASN A 77 -0.03 -6.32 11.08
CA ASN A 77 -1.38 -6.88 11.29
C ASN A 77 -2.43 -5.78 11.21
N ARG A 78 -2.17 -4.63 11.86
CA ARG A 78 -3.08 -3.49 11.75
C ARG A 78 -3.12 -2.93 10.33
N ALA A 79 -2.00 -2.94 9.61
CA ALA A 79 -1.95 -2.55 8.21
C ALA A 79 -2.84 -3.46 7.35
N LEU A 80 -2.80 -4.77 7.57
CA LEU A 80 -3.66 -5.74 6.90
C LEU A 80 -5.15 -5.46 7.17
N GLU A 81 -5.53 -5.20 8.42
CA GLU A 81 -6.91 -4.84 8.77
C GLU A 81 -7.39 -3.60 8.02
N ILE A 82 -6.59 -2.52 8.05
CA ILE A 82 -6.91 -1.25 7.37
C ILE A 82 -7.08 -1.48 5.86
N VAL A 83 -6.18 -2.23 5.24
CA VAL A 83 -6.26 -2.52 3.81
C VAL A 83 -7.49 -3.35 3.49
N MET A 84 -7.78 -4.40 4.26
CA MET A 84 -8.95 -5.25 4.05
C MET A 84 -10.27 -4.50 4.26
N GLU A 85 -10.35 -3.58 5.22
CA GLU A 85 -11.50 -2.69 5.39
C GLU A 85 -11.68 -1.79 4.17
N LYS A 86 -10.59 -1.23 3.65
CA LYS A 86 -10.62 -0.36 2.46
C LYS A 86 -11.04 -1.12 1.21
N VAL A 87 -10.51 -2.33 1.00
CA VAL A 87 -10.89 -3.22 -0.11
C VAL A 87 -12.39 -3.53 -0.09
N LYS A 88 -12.95 -3.89 1.07
CA LYS A 88 -14.40 -4.15 1.20
C LYS A 88 -15.28 -2.93 0.91
N GLY A 89 -14.75 -1.72 1.09
CA GLY A 89 -15.46 -0.49 0.75
C GLY A 89 -15.37 -0.09 -0.73
N LEU A 90 -14.62 -0.86 -1.54
CA LEU A 90 -14.44 -0.62 -2.97
C LEU A 90 -15.28 -1.57 -3.84
N GLU A 91 -15.86 -2.63 -3.25
CA GLU A 91 -16.91 -3.49 -3.84
C GLU A 91 -18.27 -2.78 -3.89
#